data_AF-A0A099L5R6-F1
#
_entry.id   AF-A0A099L5R6-F1
#
_cell.length_a   1.000
_cell.length_b   1.000
_cell.length_c   1.000
_cell.angle_alpha   90.00
_cell.angle_beta   90.00
_cell.angle_gamma   90.00
#
_symmetry.space_group_name_H-M   'P 1'
#
loop_
_entity.id
_entity.type
_entity.pdbx_description
1 polymer ?
#
loop_
_entity_poly.entity_id
_entity_poly.type
_entity_poly.pdbx_seq_one_letter_code
_entity_poly.pdbx_strand_id
1 'polypeptide(L)'
;YKTKFNQFNLSRSIFEDFTSFEECEFGTKGVNGSVIKFEFATFLSFANFRKAKFHNGLDFEQANLKESPNFLNAEINEQFTNRETFRIIKDSFDKIGNQIDANKYYSYEMRKYKEELKAAKTLSTERLVFWFNENVSKFGSSIGKPFLLMLTCAVIYYLLVLGYEGNCLYKIYEPANKYISAFMTQANIFSKGVPPYGRFLKEGMEFVTLIFHAFFLIFTWHFIVAIKRCTKR
;
A
#
# COMPACT_ATOMS: atom_id res chain seq x y z
N TYR A 1 -7.00 -31.39 -12.85
CA TYR A 1 -8.26 -30.66 -13.13
C TYR A 1 -9.35 -31.15 -12.19
N LYS A 2 -10.09 -30.25 -11.53
CA LYS A 2 -11.22 -30.57 -10.60
C LYS A 2 -10.90 -31.60 -9.51
N THR A 3 -9.63 -31.77 -9.17
CA THR A 3 -9.19 -32.78 -8.20
C THR A 3 -9.14 -32.15 -6.82
N LYS A 4 -9.58 -32.89 -5.80
CA LYS A 4 -9.45 -32.49 -4.41
C LYS A 4 -8.25 -33.20 -3.80
N PHE A 5 -7.33 -32.42 -3.23
CA PHE A 5 -6.15 -32.92 -2.55
C PHE A 5 -6.23 -32.60 -1.07
N ASN A 6 -6.37 -33.63 -0.23
CA ASN A 6 -6.29 -33.44 1.22
C ASN A 6 -4.87 -33.04 1.64
N GLN A 7 -3.88 -33.67 0.99
CA GLN A 7 -2.47 -33.35 1.09
C GLN A 7 -1.89 -33.29 -0.32
N PHE A 8 -1.01 -32.33 -0.57
CA PHE A 8 -0.34 -32.17 -1.85
C PHE A 8 1.07 -31.63 -1.60
N ASN A 9 2.06 -32.33 -2.12
CA ASN A 9 3.46 -31.91 -2.09
C ASN A 9 4.00 -32.00 -3.51
N LEU A 10 4.60 -30.90 -3.97
CA LEU A 10 5.28 -30.86 -5.26
C LEU A 10 6.64 -30.23 -5.06
N SER A 11 7.68 -31.02 -5.32
CA SER A 11 9.06 -30.61 -5.14
C SER A 11 9.93 -31.06 -6.30
N ARG A 12 10.90 -30.23 -6.70
CA ARG A 12 11.97 -30.59 -7.66
C ARG A 12 11.45 -31.26 -8.92
N SER A 13 10.41 -30.66 -9.50
CA SER A 13 9.73 -31.18 -10.70
C SER A 13 9.83 -30.14 -11.81
N ILE A 14 10.03 -30.59 -13.04
CA ILE A 14 10.04 -29.73 -14.23
C ILE A 14 8.81 -30.06 -15.06
N PHE A 15 8.02 -29.02 -15.36
CA PHE A 15 6.88 -29.08 -16.25
C PHE A 15 7.25 -28.38 -17.55
N GLU A 16 7.44 -29.17 -18.61
CA GLU A 16 7.93 -28.68 -19.90
C GLU A 16 6.87 -27.91 -20.67
N ASP A 17 5.61 -28.36 -20.59
CA ASP A 17 4.48 -27.80 -21.32
C ASP A 17 3.34 -27.40 -20.37
N PHE A 18 2.18 -27.08 -20.94
CA PHE A 18 0.98 -26.65 -20.25
C PHE A 18 0.67 -27.49 -19.01
N THR A 19 0.58 -26.82 -17.87
CA THR A 19 0.23 -27.46 -16.60
C THR A 19 -1.00 -26.83 -16.00
N SER A 20 -2.01 -27.65 -15.69
CA SER A 20 -3.30 -27.16 -15.20
C SER A 20 -3.71 -27.79 -13.87
N PHE A 21 -3.86 -26.90 -12.89
CA PHE A 21 -4.52 -27.13 -11.61
C PHE A 21 -5.88 -26.40 -11.56
N GLU A 22 -6.51 -26.20 -12.72
CA GLU A 22 -7.81 -25.53 -12.80
C GLU A 22 -8.90 -26.29 -12.01
N GLU A 23 -9.65 -25.52 -11.22
CA GLU A 23 -10.72 -25.98 -10.34
C GLU A 23 -10.27 -27.05 -9.30
N CYS A 24 -8.97 -27.18 -9.05
CA CYS A 24 -8.46 -28.05 -7.98
C CYS A 24 -8.69 -27.42 -6.60
N GLU A 25 -8.99 -28.26 -5.60
CA GLU A 25 -9.09 -27.83 -4.20
C GLU A 25 -7.93 -28.45 -3.41
N PHE A 26 -7.18 -27.62 -2.70
CA PHE A 26 -6.06 -28.03 -1.88
C PHE A 26 -6.34 -27.76 -0.41
N GLY A 27 -6.20 -28.81 0.40
CA GLY A 27 -6.56 -28.81 1.81
C GLY A 27 -8.07 -28.97 2.02
N THR A 28 -8.51 -28.88 3.27
CA THR A 28 -9.92 -28.98 3.65
C THR A 28 -10.35 -27.70 4.36
N LYS A 29 -11.48 -27.13 3.95
CA LYS A 29 -12.01 -25.90 4.55
C LYS A 29 -12.23 -26.09 6.06
N GLY A 30 -11.65 -25.18 6.85
CA GLY A 30 -11.79 -25.18 8.31
C GLY A 30 -10.88 -26.14 9.07
N VAL A 31 -10.04 -26.92 8.37
CA VAL A 31 -9.06 -27.80 8.98
C VAL A 31 -7.68 -27.17 8.86
N ASN A 32 -7.01 -26.95 10.00
CA ASN A 32 -5.61 -26.55 10.00
C ASN A 32 -4.77 -27.69 9.43
N GLY A 33 -3.90 -27.36 8.49
CA GLY A 33 -3.17 -28.27 7.62
C GLY A 33 -2.03 -27.51 6.97
N SER A 34 -1.17 -28.23 6.23
CA SER A 34 0.06 -27.65 5.67
C SER A 34 -0.23 -26.67 4.53
N VAL A 35 0.56 -25.60 4.48
CA VAL A 35 0.65 -24.70 3.32
C VAL A 35 1.07 -25.50 2.10
N ILE A 36 0.44 -25.24 0.95
CA ILE A 36 0.79 -25.90 -0.31
C ILE A 36 2.05 -25.26 -0.87
N LYS A 37 3.11 -26.05 -1.05
CA LYS A 37 4.41 -25.58 -1.53
C LYS A 37 4.74 -26.12 -2.90
N PHE A 38 5.24 -25.24 -3.76
CA PHE A 38 5.80 -25.56 -5.08
C PHE A 38 7.34 -25.42 -5.02
N GLU A 39 7.98 -26.31 -4.26
CA GLU A 39 9.39 -26.17 -3.86
C GLU A 39 10.34 -26.59 -5.00
N PHE A 40 11.07 -25.65 -5.60
CA PHE A 40 11.90 -25.92 -6.79
C PHE A 40 11.10 -26.56 -7.95
N ALA A 41 9.80 -26.28 -8.03
CA ALA A 41 8.99 -26.63 -9.18
C ALA A 41 9.25 -25.63 -10.30
N THR A 42 9.61 -26.12 -11.48
CA THR A 42 9.91 -25.29 -12.65
C THR A 42 8.83 -25.45 -13.70
N PHE A 43 8.16 -24.35 -14.04
CA PHE A 43 7.17 -24.28 -15.11
C PHE A 43 7.79 -23.56 -16.32
N LEU A 44 8.11 -24.33 -17.37
CA LEU A 44 8.72 -23.81 -18.60
C LEU A 44 7.69 -23.26 -19.60
N SER A 45 6.41 -23.48 -19.33
CA SER A 45 5.26 -23.03 -20.13
C SER A 45 4.13 -22.57 -19.19
N PHE A 46 2.95 -22.35 -19.74
CA PHE A 46 1.80 -21.78 -19.05
C PHE A 46 1.31 -22.67 -17.88
N ALA A 47 1.28 -22.09 -16.67
CA ALA A 47 0.74 -22.74 -15.47
C ALA A 47 -0.62 -22.12 -15.09
N ASN A 48 -1.66 -22.95 -15.01
CA ASN A 48 -3.04 -22.50 -14.79
C ASN A 48 -3.59 -22.96 -13.44
N PHE A 49 -3.99 -21.99 -12.61
CA PHE A 49 -4.61 -22.16 -11.29
C PHE A 49 -6.01 -21.51 -11.23
N ARG A 50 -6.65 -21.30 -12.38
CA ARG A 50 -7.97 -20.69 -12.45
C ARG A 50 -8.97 -21.43 -11.55
N LYS A 51 -9.72 -20.68 -10.74
CA LYS A 51 -10.70 -21.22 -9.77
C LYS A 51 -10.14 -22.26 -8.77
N ALA A 52 -8.82 -22.37 -8.64
CA ALA A 52 -8.22 -23.24 -7.64
C ALA A 52 -8.47 -22.68 -6.24
N LYS A 53 -8.62 -23.56 -5.26
CA LYS A 53 -8.83 -23.16 -3.85
C LYS A 53 -7.68 -23.66 -2.99
N PHE A 54 -7.02 -22.75 -2.29
CA PHE A 54 -5.92 -23.03 -1.37
C PHE A 54 -6.37 -22.69 0.05
N HIS A 55 -7.01 -23.67 0.70
CA HIS A 55 -7.61 -23.47 2.03
C HIS A 55 -6.59 -23.16 3.12
N ASN A 56 -5.37 -23.68 2.95
CA ASN A 56 -4.30 -23.63 3.94
C ASN A 56 -3.13 -22.73 3.51
N GLY A 57 -3.34 -21.92 2.47
CA GLY A 57 -2.32 -21.04 1.91
C GLY A 57 -1.52 -21.69 0.79
N LEU A 58 -0.72 -20.86 0.14
CA LEU A 58 0.06 -21.20 -1.03
C LEU A 58 1.46 -20.59 -0.89
N ASP A 59 2.47 -21.31 -1.35
CA ASP A 59 3.86 -20.87 -1.36
C ASP A 59 4.51 -21.16 -2.73
N PHE A 60 4.76 -20.08 -3.46
CA PHE A 60 5.45 -20.02 -4.74
C PHE A 60 6.85 -19.39 -4.65
N GLU A 61 7.37 -19.08 -3.45
CA GLU A 61 8.63 -18.35 -3.28
C GLU A 61 9.83 -19.04 -3.94
N GLN A 62 9.83 -20.38 -3.94
CA GLN A 62 10.91 -21.19 -4.52
C GLN A 62 10.55 -21.84 -5.86
N ALA A 63 9.44 -21.42 -6.47
CA ALA A 63 9.07 -21.91 -7.79
C ALA A 63 9.75 -21.10 -8.89
N ASN A 64 10.11 -21.76 -9.98
CA ASN A 64 10.65 -21.11 -11.17
C ASN A 64 9.53 -21.00 -12.22
N LEU A 65 9.17 -19.76 -12.57
CA LEU A 65 8.08 -19.46 -13.49
C LEU A 65 8.66 -18.75 -14.73
N LYS A 66 8.68 -19.43 -15.88
CA LYS A 66 9.10 -18.77 -17.15
C LYS A 66 8.07 -17.77 -17.63
N GLU A 67 6.79 -18.12 -17.48
CA GLU A 67 5.64 -17.27 -17.80
C GLU A 67 4.81 -16.98 -16.55
N SER A 68 4.01 -15.92 -16.59
CA SER A 68 3.14 -15.61 -15.44
C SER A 68 1.99 -16.63 -15.34
N PRO A 69 1.81 -17.26 -14.18
CA PRO A 69 0.73 -18.22 -13.95
C PRO A 69 -0.64 -17.53 -13.95
N ASN A 70 -1.70 -18.28 -14.25
CA ASN A 70 -3.07 -17.76 -14.24
C ASN A 70 -3.79 -18.07 -12.92
N PHE A 71 -4.11 -17.04 -12.14
CA PHE A 71 -4.84 -17.16 -10.86
C PHE A 71 -6.28 -16.64 -10.90
N LEU A 72 -6.89 -16.50 -12.09
CA LEU A 72 -8.23 -15.93 -12.22
C LEU A 72 -9.25 -16.70 -11.37
N ASN A 73 -9.99 -15.98 -10.51
CA ASN A 73 -10.97 -16.54 -9.57
C ASN A 73 -10.41 -17.58 -8.58
N ALA A 74 -9.08 -17.65 -8.38
CA ALA A 74 -8.51 -18.49 -7.34
C ALA A 74 -8.85 -17.96 -5.94
N GLU A 75 -9.11 -18.87 -5.00
CA GLU A 75 -9.30 -18.56 -3.58
C GLU A 75 -8.02 -18.91 -2.82
N ILE A 76 -7.35 -17.91 -2.26
CA ILE A 76 -6.06 -18.08 -1.57
C ILE A 76 -6.21 -17.60 -0.14
N ASN A 77 -5.85 -18.45 0.82
CA ASN A 77 -5.88 -18.09 2.23
C ASN A 77 -4.83 -17.02 2.54
N GLU A 78 -5.27 -15.85 2.99
CA GLU A 78 -4.40 -14.71 3.29
C GLU A 78 -3.42 -14.99 4.45
N GLN A 79 -3.90 -15.68 5.49
CA GLN A 79 -3.20 -15.85 6.76
C GLN A 79 -1.91 -16.65 6.59
N PHE A 80 -1.96 -17.70 5.78
CA PHE A 80 -0.88 -18.70 5.65
C PHE A 80 -0.05 -18.58 4.38
N THR A 81 -0.30 -17.57 3.55
CA THR A 81 0.44 -17.31 2.31
C THR A 81 1.52 -16.26 2.54
N ASN A 82 2.74 -16.48 2.03
CA ASN A 82 3.85 -15.54 2.20
C ASN A 82 3.75 -14.33 1.26
N ARG A 83 4.56 -13.31 1.56
CA ARG A 83 4.61 -12.05 0.79
C ARG A 83 5.00 -12.28 -0.67
N GLU A 84 5.98 -13.13 -0.93
CA GLU A 84 6.48 -13.37 -2.29
C GLU A 84 5.40 -14.00 -3.19
N THR A 85 4.62 -14.94 -2.65
CA THR A 85 3.48 -15.50 -3.40
C THR A 85 2.47 -14.42 -3.79
N PHE A 86 2.13 -13.51 -2.88
CA PHE A 86 1.25 -12.38 -3.25
C PHE A 86 1.85 -11.46 -4.30
N ARG A 87 3.17 -11.24 -4.28
CA ARG A 87 3.87 -10.48 -5.30
C ARG A 87 3.77 -11.15 -6.67
N ILE A 88 4.03 -12.45 -6.74
CA ILE A 88 3.91 -13.25 -7.97
C ILE A 88 2.49 -13.19 -8.52
N ILE A 89 1.47 -13.37 -7.66
CA ILE A 89 0.07 -13.32 -8.08
C ILE A 89 -0.30 -11.91 -8.56
N LYS A 90 0.10 -10.86 -7.84
CA LYS A 90 -0.12 -9.46 -8.25
C LYS A 90 0.47 -9.21 -9.64
N ASP A 91 1.74 -9.58 -9.84
CA ASP A 91 2.44 -9.38 -11.11
C ASP A 91 1.76 -10.17 -12.25
N SER A 92 1.18 -11.34 -11.97
CA SER A 92 0.40 -12.09 -12.95
C SER A 92 -0.84 -11.35 -13.45
N PHE A 93 -1.55 -10.64 -12.56
CA PHE A 93 -2.72 -9.84 -12.91
C PHE A 93 -2.34 -8.52 -13.59
N ASP A 94 -1.24 -7.88 -13.15
CA ASP A 94 -0.72 -6.66 -13.77
C ASP A 94 -0.35 -6.87 -15.24
N LYS A 95 0.27 -8.02 -15.58
CA LYS A 95 0.64 -8.34 -16.97
C LYS A 95 -0.55 -8.46 -17.92
N ILE A 96 -1.71 -8.87 -17.41
CA ILE A 96 -2.94 -9.00 -18.22
C ILE A 96 -3.87 -7.79 -18.08
N GLY A 97 -3.42 -6.71 -17.42
CA GLY A 97 -4.21 -5.49 -17.22
C GLY A 97 -5.36 -5.63 -16.21
N ASN A 98 -5.43 -6.73 -15.43
CA ASN A 98 -6.47 -6.89 -14.42
C ASN A 98 -6.09 -6.16 -13.11
N GLN A 99 -6.24 -4.84 -13.14
CA GLN A 99 -5.87 -3.96 -12.03
C GLN A 99 -6.69 -4.20 -10.75
N ILE A 100 -7.93 -4.70 -10.85
CA ILE A 100 -8.78 -4.92 -9.68
C ILE A 100 -8.19 -6.03 -8.82
N ASP A 101 -7.88 -7.18 -9.44
CA ASP A 101 -7.27 -8.30 -8.73
C ASP A 101 -5.81 -8.00 -8.37
N ALA A 102 -5.05 -7.32 -9.23
CA ALA A 102 -3.69 -6.89 -8.89
C ALA A 102 -3.69 -6.02 -7.62
N ASN A 103 -4.56 -5.01 -7.52
CA ASN A 103 -4.65 -4.16 -6.34
C ASN A 103 -5.09 -4.93 -5.08
N LYS A 104 -5.96 -5.94 -5.23
CA LYS A 104 -6.33 -6.85 -4.13
C LYS A 104 -5.09 -7.59 -3.60
N TYR A 105 -4.31 -8.24 -4.47
CA TYR A 105 -3.13 -8.99 -4.07
C TYR A 105 -1.97 -8.11 -3.59
N TYR A 106 -1.83 -6.91 -4.14
CA TYR A 106 -0.91 -5.90 -3.60
C TYR A 106 -1.28 -5.52 -2.15
N SER A 107 -2.56 -5.41 -1.82
CA SER A 107 -2.99 -5.14 -0.44
C SER A 107 -2.64 -6.30 0.52
N TYR A 108 -2.62 -7.55 0.04
CA TYR A 108 -2.18 -8.70 0.81
C TYR A 108 -0.65 -8.70 0.98
N GLU A 109 0.10 -8.40 -0.10
CA GLU A 109 1.56 -8.24 -0.06
C GLU A 109 1.97 -7.20 1.01
N MET A 110 1.31 -6.04 1.04
CA MET A 110 1.61 -4.98 2.01
C MET A 110 1.25 -5.36 3.44
N ARG A 111 0.19 -6.13 3.66
CA ARG A 111 -0.17 -6.65 4.98
C ARG A 111 0.89 -7.61 5.52
N LYS A 112 1.38 -8.53 4.69
CA LYS A 112 2.51 -9.40 5.07
C LYS A 112 3.79 -8.64 5.34
N TYR A 113 4.11 -7.64 4.52
CA TYR A 113 5.24 -6.76 4.78
C TYR A 113 5.12 -6.02 6.12
N LYS A 114 3.91 -5.59 6.51
CA LYS A 114 3.66 -4.98 7.83
C LYS A 114 3.94 -5.96 8.98
N GLU A 115 3.55 -7.23 8.82
CA GLU A 115 3.83 -8.29 9.80
C GLU A 115 5.34 -8.53 9.93
N GLU A 116 6.06 -8.62 8.80
CA GLU A 116 7.52 -8.74 8.75
C GLU A 116 8.21 -7.57 9.47
N LEU A 117 7.79 -6.32 9.20
CA LEU A 117 8.34 -5.12 9.84
C LEU A 117 8.10 -5.07 11.37
N LYS A 118 6.98 -5.63 11.84
CA LYS A 118 6.71 -5.75 13.28
C LYS A 118 7.64 -6.78 13.92
N ALA A 119 7.82 -7.93 13.26
CA ALA A 119 8.68 -9.01 13.75
C ALA A 119 10.17 -8.61 13.76
N ALA A 120 10.66 -7.96 12.71
CA ALA A 120 12.07 -7.67 12.49
C ALA A 120 12.66 -6.54 13.37
N LYS A 121 11.87 -5.92 14.27
CA LYS A 121 12.27 -4.74 15.08
C LYS A 121 12.96 -3.63 14.25
N THR A 122 12.57 -3.47 12.99
CA THR A 122 13.20 -2.55 12.02
C THR A 122 13.09 -1.08 12.46
N LEU A 123 14.02 -0.25 11.95
CA LEU A 123 14.16 1.19 12.21
C LEU A 123 12.82 1.96 12.12
N SER A 124 12.70 3.02 12.93
CA SER A 124 11.48 3.84 13.04
C SER A 124 11.08 4.53 11.73
N THR A 125 12.03 4.88 10.87
CA THR A 125 11.78 5.62 9.62
C THR A 125 10.97 4.81 8.60
N GLU A 126 11.31 3.54 8.37
CA GLU A 126 10.55 2.67 7.46
C GLU A 126 9.12 2.47 7.96
N ARG A 127 8.95 2.30 9.27
CA ARG A 127 7.63 2.20 9.90
C ARG A 127 6.81 3.47 9.72
N LEU A 128 7.43 4.64 9.80
CA LEU A 128 6.76 5.93 9.61
C LEU A 128 6.31 6.10 8.15
N VAL A 129 7.19 5.83 7.19
CA VAL A 129 6.86 5.87 5.75
C VAL A 129 5.74 4.88 5.43
N PHE A 130 5.81 3.67 5.99
CA PHE A 130 4.80 2.65 5.80
C PHE A 130 3.44 3.06 6.41
N TRP A 131 3.45 3.56 7.65
CA TRP A 131 2.26 4.07 8.33
C TRP A 131 1.61 5.21 7.54
N PHE A 132 2.41 6.13 7.01
CA PHE A 132 1.92 7.24 6.22
C PHE A 132 1.24 6.75 4.93
N ASN A 133 1.89 5.85 4.18
CA ASN A 133 1.32 5.25 2.97
C ASN A 133 0.01 4.48 3.23
N GLU A 134 -0.06 3.74 4.33
CA GLU A 134 -1.25 2.98 4.73
C GLU A 134 -2.43 3.92 5.05
N ASN A 135 -2.19 4.93 5.88
CA ASN A 135 -3.24 5.82 6.37
C ASN A 135 -3.76 6.74 5.26
N VAL A 136 -2.86 7.36 4.51
CA VAL A 136 -3.20 8.37 3.50
C VAL A 136 -3.90 7.76 2.29
N SER A 137 -3.44 6.60 1.80
CA SER A 137 -3.92 6.09 0.51
C SER A 137 -4.24 4.59 0.48
N LYS A 138 -4.17 3.87 1.62
CA LYS A 138 -4.20 2.39 1.65
C LYS A 138 -3.21 1.81 0.64
N PHE A 139 -1.98 2.33 0.65
CA PHE A 139 -0.95 1.99 -0.32
C PHE A 139 -1.35 2.32 -1.77
N GLY A 140 -2.02 3.45 -2.00
CA GLY A 140 -2.45 3.87 -3.34
C GLY A 140 -3.63 3.10 -3.93
N SER A 141 -4.32 2.25 -3.15
CA SER A 141 -5.53 1.54 -3.61
C SER A 141 -6.82 2.34 -3.43
N SER A 142 -6.78 3.44 -2.68
CA SER A 142 -7.96 4.24 -2.35
C SER A 142 -7.84 5.67 -2.90
N ILE A 143 -8.69 6.02 -3.86
CA ILE A 143 -8.82 7.39 -4.39
C ILE A 143 -9.47 8.34 -3.37
N GLY A 144 -10.49 7.88 -2.65
CA GLY A 144 -11.30 8.74 -1.78
C GLY A 144 -10.56 9.29 -0.56
N LYS A 145 -9.66 8.49 0.05
CA LYS A 145 -8.91 8.90 1.24
C LYS A 145 -7.99 10.11 1.01
N PRO A 146 -7.07 10.12 0.03
CA PRO A 146 -6.25 11.31 -0.25
C PRO A 146 -7.10 12.54 -0.55
N PHE A 147 -8.19 12.38 -1.30
CA PHE A 147 -9.10 13.47 -1.62
C PHE A 147 -9.77 14.07 -0.36
N LEU A 148 -10.28 13.23 0.53
CA LEU A 148 -10.90 13.67 1.79
C LEU A 148 -9.88 14.33 2.73
N LEU A 149 -8.64 13.83 2.76
CA LEU A 149 -7.54 14.48 3.49
C LEU A 149 -7.20 15.85 2.90
N MET A 150 -7.17 16.02 1.58
CA MET A 150 -7.01 17.33 0.94
C MET A 150 -8.11 18.31 1.36
N LEU A 151 -9.38 17.88 1.32
CA LEU A 151 -10.51 18.72 1.72
C LEU A 151 -10.43 19.11 3.19
N THR A 152 -10.11 18.15 4.06
CA THR A 152 -9.94 18.40 5.49
C THR A 152 -8.79 19.36 5.76
N CYS A 153 -7.66 19.19 5.07
CA CYS A 153 -6.50 20.07 5.15
C CYS A 153 -6.84 21.49 4.69
N ALA A 154 -7.63 21.63 3.62
CA ALA A 154 -8.13 22.92 3.13
C ALA A 154 -9.00 23.65 4.16
N VAL A 155 -9.96 22.93 4.78
CA VAL A 155 -10.83 23.49 5.82
C VAL A 155 -10.02 23.93 7.03
N ILE A 156 -9.10 23.09 7.52
CA ILE A 156 -8.24 23.44 8.66
C ILE A 156 -7.38 24.66 8.35
N TYR A 157 -6.76 24.71 7.17
CA TYR A 157 -5.96 25.86 6.76
C TYR A 157 -6.78 27.15 6.73
N TYR A 158 -7.98 27.09 6.15
CA TYR A 158 -8.90 28.22 6.10
C TYR A 158 -9.30 28.71 7.51
N LEU A 159 -9.60 27.79 8.43
CA LEU A 159 -9.90 28.14 9.81
C LEU A 159 -8.71 28.77 10.54
N LEU A 160 -7.49 28.30 10.29
CA LEU A 160 -6.27 28.89 10.85
C LEU A 160 -6.05 30.32 10.32
N VAL A 161 -6.31 30.53 9.04
CA VAL A 161 -6.26 31.86 8.42
C VAL A 161 -7.24 32.83 9.11
N LEU A 162 -8.50 32.43 9.29
CA LEU A 162 -9.48 33.24 10.00
C LEU A 162 -9.10 33.49 11.46
N GLY A 163 -8.57 32.46 12.14
CA GLY A 163 -8.13 32.56 13.53
C GLY A 163 -6.95 33.52 13.71
N TYR A 164 -6.06 33.60 12.72
CA TYR A 164 -4.96 34.56 12.70
C TYR A 164 -5.46 35.99 12.43
N GLU A 165 -6.29 36.19 11.40
CA GLU A 165 -6.85 37.52 11.07
C GLU A 165 -7.72 38.07 12.20
N GLY A 166 -8.48 37.22 12.89
CA GLY A 166 -9.28 37.60 14.04
C GLY A 166 -8.49 37.81 15.34
N ASN A 167 -7.17 37.61 15.32
CA ASN A 167 -6.30 37.57 16.51
C ASN A 167 -6.79 36.59 17.60
N CYS A 168 -7.61 35.60 17.24
CA CYS A 168 -8.19 34.66 18.18
C CYS A 168 -7.12 33.74 18.78
N LEU A 169 -6.13 33.33 17.97
CA LEU A 169 -5.06 32.41 18.40
C LEU A 169 -4.17 33.00 19.50
N TYR A 170 -3.86 34.30 19.43
CA TYR A 170 -3.05 35.00 20.43
C TYR A 170 -3.83 35.32 21.72
N LYS A 171 -5.16 35.21 21.71
CA LYS A 171 -6.00 35.43 22.89
C LYS A 171 -6.17 34.18 23.77
N ILE A 172 -5.77 33.00 23.28
CA ILE A 172 -5.99 31.74 24.01
C ILE A 172 -5.08 31.64 25.25
N TYR A 173 -3.82 32.08 25.13
CA TYR A 173 -2.89 32.05 26.26
C TYR A 173 -1.79 33.10 26.11
N GLU A 174 -2.07 34.30 26.63
CA GLU A 174 -1.19 35.47 26.53
C GLU A 174 0.26 35.26 26.99
N PRO A 175 0.55 34.52 28.08
CA PRO A 175 1.92 34.34 28.54
C PRO A 175 2.82 33.58 27.55
N ALA A 176 2.26 32.70 26.69
CA ALA A 176 3.05 32.01 25.68
C ALA A 176 3.28 32.83 24.41
N ASN A 177 2.55 33.92 24.20
CA ASN A 177 2.63 34.70 22.96
C ASN A 177 4.05 35.16 22.65
N LYS A 178 4.82 35.54 23.68
CA LYS A 178 6.22 35.97 23.52
C LYS A 178 7.13 34.85 23.00
N TYR A 179 6.93 33.62 23.49
CA TYR A 179 7.70 32.46 23.06
C TYR A 179 7.27 32.01 21.67
N ILE A 180 5.95 31.97 21.42
CA ILE A 180 5.38 31.63 20.12
C ILE A 180 5.83 32.63 19.06
N SER A 181 5.76 33.94 19.33
CA SER A 181 6.17 34.96 18.36
C SER A 181 7.66 34.88 18.02
N ALA A 182 8.52 34.63 19.02
CA ALA A 182 9.95 34.46 18.80
C ALA A 182 10.24 33.26 17.90
N PHE A 183 9.63 32.11 18.18
CA PHE A 183 9.77 30.90 17.37
C PHE A 183 9.22 31.11 15.94
N MET A 184 7.99 31.62 15.83
CA MET A 184 7.31 31.82 14.55
C MET A 184 8.05 32.81 13.66
N THR A 185 8.70 33.83 14.22
CA THR A 185 9.51 34.78 13.45
C THR A 185 10.67 34.05 12.76
N GLN A 186 11.41 33.20 13.49
CA GLN A 186 12.51 32.42 12.91
C GLN A 186 12.02 31.42 11.87
N ALA A 187 10.92 30.71 12.18
CA ALA A 187 10.31 29.75 11.28
C ALA A 187 9.78 30.41 9.99
N ASN A 188 9.20 31.61 10.07
CA ASN A 188 8.70 32.36 8.93
C ASN A 188 9.84 32.85 8.03
N ILE A 189 10.95 33.35 8.61
CA ILE A 189 12.16 33.72 7.86
C ILE A 189 12.71 32.51 7.11
N PHE A 190 12.85 31.38 7.79
CA PHE A 190 13.28 30.12 7.17
C PHE A 190 12.37 29.76 5.98
N SER A 191 11.06 29.87 6.16
CA SER A 191 10.07 29.47 5.15
C SER A 191 10.10 30.35 3.90
N LYS A 192 10.30 31.67 4.06
CA LYS A 192 10.49 32.59 2.92
C LYS A 192 11.72 32.23 2.08
N GLY A 193 12.74 31.66 2.71
CA GLY A 193 13.96 31.20 2.06
C GLY A 193 13.80 29.95 1.20
N VAL A 194 12.67 29.23 1.27
CA VAL A 194 12.44 27.98 0.52
C VAL A 194 11.87 28.27 -0.87
N PRO A 195 12.64 28.11 -1.97
CA PRO A 195 12.12 28.29 -3.33
C PRO A 195 11.28 27.07 -3.77
N PRO A 196 10.29 27.23 -4.66
CA PRO A 196 9.74 28.47 -5.21
C PRO A 196 8.66 29.11 -4.31
N TYR A 197 8.48 28.62 -3.08
CA TYR A 197 7.31 28.90 -2.26
C TYR A 197 7.29 30.29 -1.64
N GLY A 198 8.44 30.93 -1.42
CA GLY A 198 8.52 32.20 -0.69
C GLY A 198 7.55 33.31 -1.12
N ARG A 199 7.14 33.35 -2.41
CA ARG A 199 6.16 34.33 -2.94
C ARG A 199 4.69 33.92 -2.76
N PHE A 200 4.42 32.64 -2.51
CA PHE A 200 3.08 32.07 -2.34
C PHE A 200 2.71 31.92 -0.85
N LEU A 201 3.62 32.24 0.06
CA LEU A 201 3.39 32.16 1.49
C LEU A 201 2.62 33.37 1.98
N LYS A 202 1.64 33.16 2.87
CA LYS A 202 0.88 34.24 3.50
C LYS A 202 1.75 34.97 4.51
N GLU A 203 1.80 36.30 4.41
CA GLU A 203 2.58 37.14 5.31
C GLU A 203 2.17 36.93 6.78
N GLY A 204 3.16 36.78 7.66
CA GLY A 204 2.97 36.52 9.09
C GLY A 204 2.65 35.05 9.44
N MET A 205 2.28 34.22 8.46
CA MET A 205 2.01 32.78 8.61
C MET A 205 2.78 31.95 7.60
N GLU A 206 4.00 32.37 7.25
CA GLU A 206 4.75 31.79 6.16
C GLU A 206 5.10 30.32 6.43
N PHE A 207 5.51 30.00 7.66
CA PHE A 207 5.83 28.63 8.06
C PHE A 207 4.62 27.71 8.05
N VAL A 208 3.48 28.16 8.58
CA VAL A 208 2.24 27.38 8.58
C VAL A 208 1.80 27.14 7.15
N THR A 209 1.80 28.19 6.33
CA THR A 209 1.43 28.09 4.92
C THR A 209 2.32 27.10 4.18
N LEU A 210 3.63 27.09 4.43
CA LEU A 210 4.57 26.14 3.84
C LEU A 210 4.27 24.68 4.24
N ILE A 211 3.98 24.42 5.51
CA ILE A 211 3.61 23.08 5.99
C ILE A 211 2.35 22.58 5.27
N PHE A 212 1.32 23.43 5.16
CA PHE A 212 0.08 23.06 4.47
C PHE A 212 0.32 22.81 2.98
N HIS A 213 1.15 23.62 2.31
CA HIS A 213 1.55 23.35 0.92
C HIS A 213 2.24 21.97 0.79
N ALA A 214 3.14 21.63 1.71
CA ALA A 214 3.79 20.32 1.72
C ALA A 214 2.76 19.18 1.86
N PHE A 215 1.80 19.31 2.78
CA PHE A 215 0.72 18.31 2.92
C PHE A 215 -0.14 18.22 1.66
N PHE A 216 -0.52 19.34 1.04
CA PHE A 216 -1.28 19.34 -0.21
C PHE A 216 -0.53 18.64 -1.34
N LEU A 217 0.77 18.87 -1.49
CA LEU A 217 1.58 18.20 -2.50
C LEU A 217 1.62 16.70 -2.28
N ILE A 218 1.83 16.27 -1.03
CA ILE A 218 1.86 14.86 -0.66
C ILE A 218 0.51 14.20 -0.94
N PHE A 219 -0.60 14.80 -0.54
CA PHE A 219 -1.93 14.23 -0.79
C PHE A 219 -2.29 14.24 -2.27
N THR A 220 -1.91 15.28 -3.02
CA THR A 220 -2.10 15.35 -4.47
C THR A 220 -1.32 14.24 -5.16
N TRP A 221 -0.07 13.99 -4.77
CA TRP A 221 0.72 12.88 -5.29
C TRP A 221 0.03 11.53 -5.02
N HIS A 222 -0.41 11.30 -3.78
CA HIS A 222 -1.14 10.08 -3.44
C HIS A 222 -2.45 9.91 -4.20
N PHE A 223 -3.17 11.00 -4.44
CA PHE A 223 -4.39 11.02 -5.25
C PHE A 223 -4.10 10.63 -6.71
N ILE A 224 -3.07 11.22 -7.32
CA ILE A 224 -2.65 10.88 -8.69
C ILE A 224 -2.24 9.41 -8.80
N VAL A 225 -1.45 8.92 -7.84
CA VAL A 225 -1.04 7.51 -7.81
C VAL A 225 -2.25 6.59 -7.68
N ALA A 226 -3.20 6.93 -6.82
CA ALA A 226 -4.42 6.14 -6.64
C ALA A 226 -5.29 6.12 -7.89
N ILE A 227 -5.45 7.26 -8.57
CA ILE A 227 -6.14 7.33 -9.87
C ILE A 227 -5.43 6.44 -10.87
N LYS A 228 -4.12 6.61 -11.06
CA LYS A 228 -3.34 5.84 -12.04
C LYS A 228 -3.48 4.33 -11.84
N ARG A 229 -3.55 3.86 -10.59
CA ARG A 229 -3.76 2.43 -10.25
C ARG A 229 -5.19 1.94 -10.45
N CYS A 230 -6.18 2.83 -10.43
CA CYS A 230 -7.58 2.47 -10.68
C CYS A 230 -7.99 2.62 -12.15
N THR A 231 -7.35 3.53 -12.90
CA THR A 231 -7.79 3.92 -14.26
C THR A 231 -6.94 3.38 -15.40
N LYS A 232 -5.73 2.86 -15.14
CA LYS A 232 -4.97 2.18 -16.20
C LYS A 232 -5.69 0.88 -16.59
N ARG A 233 -6.39 0.92 -17.71
CA ARG A 233 -6.83 -0.25 -18.48
C ARG A 233 -5.76 -0.58 -19.51
#